data_AF-A0A2L2XU87-F1
#
_entry.id   AF-A0A2L2XU87-F1
#
_cell.length_a   1.000
_cell.length_b   1.000
_cell.length_c   1.000
_cell.angle_alpha   90.00
_cell.angle_beta   90.00
_cell.angle_gamma   90.00
#
_symmetry.space_group_name_H-M   'P 1'
#
loop_
_entity.id
_entity.type
_entity.pdbx_description
1 polymer ?
#
loop_
_entity_poly.entity_id
_entity_poly.type
_entity_poly.pdbx_seq_one_letter_code
_entity_poly.pdbx_strand_id
1 'polypeptide(L)'
;MNRVVLLDTGIIGLITNPKRAPESLACNCWLQTLIKVGIRVILPEIADYEVRRELLRTNKIKGIKRLDELANLIEYLAITTDAMRKAALFWAQARQQGQII
;
A
#
# COMPACT_ATOMS: atom_id res chain seq x y z
N MET A 1 9.46 -16.38 -14.60
CA MET A 1 9.69 -15.49 -13.44
C MET A 1 8.35 -15.16 -12.83
N ASN A 2 8.17 -15.38 -11.52
CA ASN A 2 6.92 -15.06 -10.83
C ASN A 2 6.97 -13.59 -10.41
N ARG A 3 6.21 -12.73 -11.09
CA ARG A 3 6.17 -11.28 -10.80
C ARG A 3 5.31 -11.06 -9.55
N VAL A 4 5.82 -10.29 -8.60
CA VAL A 4 5.09 -9.86 -7.39
C VAL A 4 4.99 -8.34 -7.41
N VAL A 5 3.85 -7.80 -7.00
CA VAL A 5 3.59 -6.36 -6.89
C VAL A 5 3.28 -6.04 -5.44
N LEU A 6 4.13 -5.25 -4.78
CA LEU A 6 3.82 -4.64 -3.50
C LEU A 6 3.17 -3.27 -3.75
N LEU A 7 2.06 -3.01 -3.07
CA LEU A 7 1.39 -1.72 -3.15
C LEU A 7 2.03 -0.71 -2.19
N ASP A 8 2.33 0.48 -2.71
CA ASP A 8 2.73 1.64 -1.93
C ASP A 8 1.53 2.50 -1.51
N THR A 9 1.70 3.35 -0.50
CA THR A 9 0.66 4.19 0.10
C THR A 9 -0.08 5.07 -0.90
N GLY A 10 0.60 5.65 -1.90
CA GLY A 10 -0.03 6.48 -2.92
C GLY A 10 -1.05 5.70 -3.75
N ILE A 11 -0.69 4.49 -4.16
CA ILE A 11 -1.55 3.59 -4.95
C ILE A 11 -2.71 3.08 -4.09
N ILE A 12 -2.45 2.69 -2.84
CA ILE A 12 -3.49 2.28 -1.88
C ILE A 12 -4.48 3.44 -1.65
N GLY A 13 -3.98 4.66 -1.49
CA GLY A 13 -4.81 5.86 -1.35
C GLY A 13 -5.74 6.08 -2.54
N LEU A 14 -5.24 5.88 -3.77
CA LEU A 14 -6.04 6.00 -4.99
C LEU A 14 -7.09 4.90 -5.13
N ILE A 15 -6.74 3.65 -4.82
CA ILE A 15 -7.65 2.49 -4.86
C ILE A 15 -8.78 2.65 -3.84
N THR A 16 -8.45 3.09 -2.62
CA THR A 16 -9.39 3.23 -1.50
C THR A 16 -10.15 4.56 -1.52
N ASN A 17 -9.83 5.46 -2.45
CA ASN A 17 -10.52 6.74 -2.58
C ASN A 17 -11.99 6.53 -3.00
N PRO A 18 -12.97 7.00 -2.22
CA PRO A 18 -14.38 6.91 -2.59
C PRO A 18 -14.76 7.73 -3.82
N LYS A 19 -13.98 8.77 -4.13
CA LYS A 19 -14.24 9.63 -5.27
C LYS A 19 -13.75 8.94 -6.53
N ARG A 20 -14.62 8.88 -7.55
CA ARG A 20 -14.30 8.30 -8.86
C ARG A 20 -13.53 9.27 -9.74
N ALA A 21 -12.39 9.76 -9.25
CA ALA A 21 -11.48 10.54 -10.08
C ALA A 21 -10.92 9.63 -11.21
N PRO A 22 -10.61 10.17 -12.40
CA PRO A 22 -10.09 9.38 -13.50
C PRO A 22 -8.87 8.52 -13.11
N GLU A 23 -7.97 9.07 -12.29
CA GLU A 23 -6.79 8.38 -11.79
C GLU A 23 -7.13 7.20 -10.85
N SER A 24 -8.08 7.39 -9.93
CA SER A 24 -8.58 6.31 -9.07
C SER A 24 -9.23 5.18 -9.88
N LEU A 25 -9.99 5.53 -10.92
CA LEU A 25 -10.59 4.54 -11.82
C LEU A 25 -9.52 3.77 -12.60
N ALA A 26 -8.53 4.47 -13.16
CA ALA A 26 -7.42 3.86 -13.88
C ALA A 26 -6.61 2.92 -12.97
N CYS A 27 -6.31 3.33 -11.74
CA CYS A 27 -5.61 2.50 -10.76
C CYS A 27 -6.42 1.25 -10.38
N ASN A 28 -7.74 1.38 -10.20
CA ASN A 28 -8.59 0.23 -9.95
C ASN A 28 -8.61 -0.73 -11.14
N CYS A 29 -8.72 -0.24 -12.38
CA CYS A 29 -8.64 -1.07 -13.59
C CYS A 29 -7.29 -1.78 -13.72
N TRP A 30 -6.19 -1.09 -13.41
CA TRP A 30 -4.85 -1.66 -13.39
C TRP A 30 -4.74 -2.79 -12.37
N LEU A 31 -5.18 -2.57 -11.12
CA LEU A 31 -5.18 -3.60 -10.07
C LEU A 31 -6.00 -4.83 -10.50
N GLN A 32 -7.20 -4.61 -11.02
CA GLN A 32 -8.06 -5.68 -11.51
C GLN A 32 -7.41 -6.47 -12.65
N THR A 33 -6.66 -5.79 -13.53
CA THR A 33 -5.91 -6.46 -14.60
C THR A 33 -4.83 -7.36 -14.03
N LEU A 34 -4.04 -6.88 -13.04
CA LEU A 34 -3.00 -7.68 -12.39
C LEU A 34 -3.58 -8.95 -11.74
N ILE A 35 -4.68 -8.80 -10.99
CA ILE A 35 -5.35 -9.92 -10.34
C ILE A 35 -5.87 -10.92 -11.38
N LYS A 36 -6.51 -10.45 -12.45
CA LYS A 36 -7.06 -11.31 -13.52
C LYS A 36 -6.00 -12.12 -14.24
N VAL A 37 -4.81 -11.57 -14.44
CA VAL A 37 -3.69 -12.30 -15.08
C VAL A 37 -2.90 -13.17 -14.09
N GLY A 38 -3.35 -13.27 -12.84
CA GLY A 38 -2.74 -14.12 -11.82
C GLY A 38 -1.45 -13.57 -11.21
N ILE A 39 -1.17 -12.27 -11.34
CA ILE A 39 -0.04 -11.64 -10.67
C ILE A 39 -0.34 -11.51 -9.18
N ARG A 40 0.61 -11.95 -8.35
CA ARG A 40 0.53 -11.83 -6.89
C ARG A 40 0.67 -10.37 -6.48
N VAL A 41 -0.41 -9.78 -6.02
CA VAL A 41 -0.45 -8.41 -5.48
C VAL A 41 -0.52 -8.49 -3.95
N ILE A 42 0.28 -7.68 -3.28
CA ILE A 42 0.47 -7.71 -1.83
C ILE A 42 0.23 -6.32 -1.26
N LEU A 43 -0.53 -6.26 -0.16
CA LEU A 43 -0.70 -5.10 0.71
C LEU A 43 0.26 -5.22 1.91
N PRO A 44 1.34 -4.41 1.97
CA PRO A 44 2.22 -4.38 3.14
C PRO A 44 1.53 -3.75 4.35
N GLU A 45 1.67 -4.36 5.53
CA GLU A 45 1.09 -3.86 6.79
C GLU A 45 1.48 -2.41 7.09
N ILE A 46 2.75 -2.04 6.86
CA ILE A 46 3.21 -0.67 7.10
C ILE A 46 2.51 0.36 6.21
N ALA A 47 2.22 0.00 4.95
CA ALA A 47 1.54 0.87 4.02
C ALA A 47 0.03 0.96 4.32
N ASP A 48 -0.60 -0.14 4.75
CA ASP A 48 -1.96 -0.10 5.32
C ASP A 48 -2.00 0.85 6.53
N TYR A 49 -1.07 0.69 7.48
CA TYR A 49 -0.98 1.54 8.68
C TYR A 49 -0.90 3.03 8.32
N GLU A 50 -0.02 3.43 7.40
CA GLU A 50 0.16 4.83 7.02
C GLU A 50 -1.11 5.44 6.43
N VAL A 51 -1.76 4.73 5.50
CA VAL A 51 -3.02 5.17 4.89
C VAL A 51 -4.15 5.17 5.92
N ARG A 52 -4.28 4.11 6.70
CA ARG A 52 -5.31 3.94 7.73
C ARG A 52 -5.23 5.05 8.78
N ARG A 53 -4.02 5.39 9.25
CA ARG A 53 -3.80 6.46 10.24
C ARG A 53 -4.35 7.80 9.75
N GLU A 54 -4.08 8.15 8.49
CA GLU A 54 -4.55 9.42 7.92
C GLU A 54 -6.07 9.43 7.69
N LEU A 55 -6.63 8.31 7.23
CA LEU A 55 -8.08 8.15 7.10
C LEU A 55 -8.80 8.26 8.45
N LEU A 56 -8.24 7.68 9.51
CA LEU A 56 -8.74 7.81 10.88
C LEU A 56 -8.65 9.25 11.37
N ARG A 57 -7.48 9.90 11.23
CA ARG A 57 -7.25 11.30 11.61
C ARG A 57 -8.28 12.25 10.99
N THR A 58 -8.71 11.96 9.77
CA THR A 58 -9.66 12.77 8.99
C THR A 58 -11.10 12.22 8.98
N ASN A 59 -11.41 11.21 9.81
CA ASN A 59 -12.72 10.56 9.93
C ASN A 59 -13.32 10.07 8.59
N LYS A 60 -12.48 9.52 7.70
CA LYS A 60 -12.88 9.03 6.37
C LYS A 60 -13.33 7.58 6.42
N ILE A 61 -14.47 7.31 7.08
CA ILE A 61 -15.02 5.96 7.30
C ILE A 61 -15.18 5.15 6.00
N LYS A 62 -15.62 5.78 4.90
CA LYS A 62 -15.76 5.11 3.59
C LYS A 62 -14.41 4.65 3.00
N GLY A 63 -13.33 5.36 3.28
CA GLY A 63 -11.98 4.98 2.86
C GLY A 63 -11.46 3.80 3.67
N ILE A 64 -11.70 3.81 4.99
CA ILE A 64 -11.34 2.71 5.90
C ILE A 64 -12.03 1.41 5.46
N LYS A 65 -13.34 1.47 5.21
CA LYS A 65 -14.08 0.30 4.72
C LYS A 65 -13.50 -0.29 3.43
N ARG A 66 -13.11 0.57 2.47
CA ARG A 66 -12.47 0.13 1.21
C ARG A 66 -11.08 -0.45 1.44
N LEU A 67 -10.33 0.09 2.38
CA LEU A 67 -9.03 -0.45 2.76
C LEU A 67 -9.18 -1.85 3.37
N ASP A 68 -10.18 -2.05 4.23
CA ASP A 68 -10.51 -3.37 4.77
C ASP A 68 -10.96 -4.34 3.67
N GLU A 69 -11.78 -3.90 2.72
CA GLU A 69 -12.18 -4.70 1.55
C GLU A 69 -10.96 -5.10 0.70
N LEU A 70 -10.01 -4.17 0.48
CA LEU A 70 -8.77 -4.45 -0.23
C LEU A 70 -7.91 -5.49 0.52
N ALA A 71 -7.75 -5.35 1.84
CA ALA A 71 -6.98 -6.29 2.66
C ALA A 71 -7.56 -7.71 2.67
N ASN A 72 -8.88 -7.85 2.45
CA ASN A 72 -9.52 -9.14 2.29
C ASN A 72 -9.43 -9.70 0.86
N LEU A 73 -9.22 -8.83 -0.14
CA LEU A 73 -9.17 -9.22 -1.55
C LEU A 73 -7.79 -9.71 -1.99
N ILE A 74 -6.72 -9.13 -1.45
CA ILE A 74 -5.34 -9.45 -1.81
C ILE A 74 -4.54 -9.90 -0.60
N GLU A 75 -3.34 -10.43 -0.83
CA GLU A 75 -2.51 -10.88 0.26
C GLU A 75 -2.10 -9.73 1.17
N TYR A 76 -2.34 -9.87 2.47
CA TYR A 76 -1.86 -8.96 3.50
C TYR A 76 -0.53 -9.47 4.06
N LEU A 77 0.52 -8.67 3.93
CA LEU A 77 1.86 -9.04 4.40
C LEU A 77 2.17 -8.35 5.72
N ALA A 78 2.12 -9.14 6.80
CA ALA A 78 2.43 -8.68 8.14
C ALA A 78 3.89 -8.21 8.25
N ILE A 79 4.13 -7.14 9.01
CA ILE A 79 5.48 -6.64 9.22
C ILE A 79 6.20 -7.46 10.29
N THR A 80 7.47 -7.77 10.03
CA THR A 80 8.32 -8.48 10.99
C THR A 80 9.31 -7.53 11.65
N THR A 81 9.74 -7.88 12.87
CA THR A 81 10.80 -7.13 13.56
C THR A 81 12.07 -7.05 12.73
N ASP A 82 12.42 -8.10 12.00
CA ASP A 82 13.61 -8.12 11.15
C ASP A 82 13.48 -7.17 9.94
N ALA A 83 12.29 -7.09 9.33
CA ALA A 83 12.02 -6.12 8.28
C ALA A 83 12.19 -4.67 8.81
N MET A 84 11.66 -4.38 10.00
CA MET A 84 11.81 -3.05 10.62
C MET A 84 13.26 -2.71 10.98
N ARG A 85 14.02 -3.68 11.52
CA ARG A 85 15.46 -3.49 11.80
C ARG A 85 16.24 -3.21 10.52
N LYS A 86 15.91 -3.90 9.43
CA LYS A 86 16.52 -3.68 8.12
C LYS A 86 16.15 -2.32 7.52
N ALA A 87 14.91 -1.89 7.69
CA ALA A 87 14.48 -0.54 7.31
C ALA A 87 15.26 0.54 8.07
N ALA A 88 15.48 0.38 9.38
CA ALA A 88 16.29 1.29 10.18
C ALA A 88 17.75 1.36 9.70
N LEU A 89 18.35 0.21 9.34
CA LEU A 89 19.68 0.15 8.75
C LEU A 89 19.74 0.93 7.42
N PHE A 90 18.79 0.71 6.52
CA PHE A 90 18.75 1.39 5.22
C PHE A 90 18.54 2.90 5.38
N TRP A 91 17.69 3.32 6.31
CA TRP A 91 17.51 4.73 6.64
C TRP A 91 18.83 5.36 7.12
N ALA A 92 19.56 4.70 8.02
CA ALA A 92 20.83 5.20 8.53
C ALA A 92 21.88 5.33 7.40
N GLN A 93 21.97 4.33 6.53
CA GLN A 93 22.89 4.33 5.38
C GLN A 93 22.58 5.48 4.40
N ALA A 94 21.31 5.68 4.06
CA ALA A 94 20.90 6.76 3.17
C ALA A 94 21.23 8.14 3.76
N ARG A 95 21.01 8.35 5.07
CA ARG A 95 21.40 9.60 5.76
C ARG A 95 22.91 9.81 5.80
N GLN A 96 23.69 8.77 6.05
CA GLN A 96 25.16 8.84 6.01
C GLN A 96 25.70 9.21 4.62
N GLN A 97 24.96 8.86 3.57
CA GLN A 97 25.29 9.20 2.18
C GLN A 97 24.76 10.57 1.73
N GLY A 98 24.17 11.35 2.64
CA GLY A 98 23.61 12.67 2.33
C GLY A 98 22.30 12.63 1.53
N GLN A 99 21.63 11.48 1.45
CA GLN A 99 20.31 11.39 0.83
C GLN A 99 19.27 12.03 1.76
N ILE A 100 18.45 12.91 1.20
CA ILE A 100 17.27 13.43 1.88
C ILE A 100 16.18 12.38 1.70
N ILE A 101 15.83 11.73 2.80
CA ILE A 101 14.75 10.74 2.93
C ILE A 101 13.58 11.39 3.64
#